data_AF-L5M6T9-F1
#
_entry.id   AF-L5M6T9-F1
#
_cell.length_a   1.000
_cell.length_b   1.000
_cell.length_c   1.000
_cell.angle_alpha   90.00
_cell.angle_beta   90.00
_cell.angle_gamma   90.00
#
_symmetry.space_group_name_H-M   'P 1'
#
loop_
_entity.id
_entity.type
_entity.pdbx_description
1 polymer ?
#
loop_
_entity_poly.entity_id
_entity_poly.type
_entity_poly.pdbx_seq_one_letter_code
_entity_poly.pdbx_strand_id
1 'polypeptide(L)'
;MAGQEDPVQREIHQDWANREYIEIITSSIKKIADFLNSFDMSCRSRLATLNEKLTALERRIEYIEARVTKGETLPAGPDCPIRAGPWFGTRNQGMGGSRPGHLWLFRDAGTYDGLLVNQTELFVPSLNVDGQPIFANITLPVYTLKERCLQVVRSLVKPENYRRLDIVRSLYEDLEDHPNVKKDLERLTQEHIENQRMGEETEDFN
;
A
#
# COMPACT_ATOMS: atom_id res chain seq x y z
N MET A 1 79.36 23.28 -23.30
CA MET A 1 79.75 21.90 -22.96
C MET A 1 78.57 21.27 -22.24
N ALA A 2 77.82 20.39 -22.91
CA ALA A 2 76.75 19.64 -22.26
C ALA A 2 77.41 18.56 -21.40
N GLY A 3 77.36 18.73 -20.07
CA GLY A 3 77.84 17.73 -19.13
C GLY A 3 77.01 16.47 -19.30
N GLN A 4 77.60 15.41 -19.84
CA GLN A 4 77.00 14.08 -19.77
C GLN A 4 77.00 13.69 -18.28
N GLU A 5 75.83 13.70 -17.66
CA GLU A 5 75.66 13.16 -16.32
C GLU A 5 76.22 11.74 -16.28
N ASP A 6 77.04 11.46 -15.27
CA ASP A 6 77.72 10.19 -15.06
C ASP A 6 76.67 9.05 -15.05
N PRO A 7 76.86 7.96 -15.82
CA PRO A 7 75.91 6.84 -15.85
C PRO A 7 75.54 6.32 -14.46
N VAL A 8 76.48 6.36 -13.52
CA VAL A 8 76.24 5.95 -12.12
C VAL A 8 75.25 6.90 -11.42
N GLN A 9 75.32 8.21 -11.68
CA GLN A 9 74.39 9.17 -11.08
C GLN A 9 72.96 8.97 -11.58
N ARG A 10 72.78 8.62 -12.86
CA ARG A 10 71.46 8.33 -13.42
C ARG A 10 70.87 7.06 -12.82
N GLU A 11 71.69 6.03 -12.66
CA GLU A 11 71.27 4.76 -12.06
C GLU A 11 70.87 4.95 -10.58
N ILE A 12 71.63 5.75 -9.83
CA ILE A 12 71.27 6.14 -8.46
C ILE A 12 69.94 6.89 -8.46
N HIS A 13 69.77 7.92 -9.30
CA HIS A 13 68.54 8.72 -9.33
C HIS A 13 67.31 7.88 -9.69
N GLN A 14 67.47 6.93 -10.61
CA GLN A 14 66.44 5.95 -10.97
C GLN A 14 66.08 5.05 -9.77
N ASP A 15 67.06 4.59 -8.99
CA ASP A 15 66.84 3.78 -7.79
C ASP A 15 66.08 4.56 -6.70
N TRP A 16 66.41 5.85 -6.51
CA TRP A 16 65.65 6.74 -5.61
C TRP A 16 64.19 6.89 -6.07
N ALA A 17 63.96 7.17 -7.36
CA ALA A 17 62.62 7.29 -7.92
C ALA A 17 61.81 5.98 -7.79
N ASN A 18 62.46 4.84 -8.01
CA ASN A 18 61.84 3.53 -7.84
C ASN A 18 61.45 3.26 -6.38
N ARG A 19 62.31 3.63 -5.42
CA ARG A 19 62.01 3.50 -3.97
C ARG A 19 60.84 4.37 -3.56
N GLU A 20 60.82 5.63 -3.99
CA GLU A 20 59.73 6.56 -3.71
C GLU A 20 58.41 6.03 -4.30
N TYR A 21 58.44 5.53 -5.55
CA TYR A 21 57.27 4.94 -6.18
C TYR A 21 56.73 3.73 -5.40
N ILE A 22 57.61 2.81 -4.98
CA ILE A 22 57.23 1.64 -4.18
C ILE A 22 56.62 2.07 -2.84
N GLU A 23 57.18 3.08 -2.18
CA GLU A 23 56.68 3.61 -0.91
C GLU A 23 55.28 4.23 -1.06
N ILE A 24 55.07 5.04 -2.10
CA ILE A 24 53.78 5.66 -2.41
C ILE A 24 52.71 4.58 -2.65
N ILE A 25 53.03 3.58 -3.47
CA ILE A 25 52.10 2.48 -3.76
C ILE A 25 51.80 1.67 -2.50
N THR A 26 52.82 1.33 -1.71
CA THR A 26 52.64 0.60 -0.45
C THR A 26 51.77 1.38 0.55
N SER A 27 52.00 2.68 0.68
CA SER A 27 51.19 3.58 1.50
C SER A 27 49.74 3.66 1.00
N SER A 28 49.54 3.74 -0.31
CA SER A 28 48.22 3.78 -0.93
C SER A 28 47.44 2.48 -0.71
N ILE A 29 48.09 1.32 -0.85
CA ILE A 29 47.50 0.01 -0.59
C ILE A 29 47.08 -0.10 0.88
N LYS A 30 47.91 0.37 1.83
CA LYS A 30 47.56 0.39 3.26
C LYS A 30 46.32 1.25 3.51
N LYS A 31 46.26 2.47 2.96
CA LYS A 31 45.10 3.35 3.09
C LYS A 31 43.82 2.72 2.54
N ILE A 32 43.90 2.04 1.40
CA ILE A 32 42.75 1.32 0.82
C ILE A 32 42.33 0.17 1.73
N ALA A 33 43.27 -0.61 2.26
CA ALA A 33 42.96 -1.70 3.18
C ALA A 33 42.30 -1.17 4.47
N ASP A 34 42.82 -0.09 5.06
CA ASP A 34 42.24 0.55 6.23
C ASP A 34 40.83 1.09 5.95
N PHE A 35 40.64 1.71 4.78
CA PHE A 35 39.32 2.15 4.33
C PHE A 35 38.35 0.97 4.22
N LEU A 36 38.72 -0.10 3.52
CA LEU A 36 37.87 -1.27 3.34
C LEU A 36 37.51 -1.93 4.67
N ASN A 37 38.45 -2.01 5.61
CA ASN A 37 38.19 -2.52 6.95
C ASN A 37 37.21 -1.63 7.72
N SER A 38 37.41 -0.31 7.70
CA SER A 38 36.48 0.63 8.35
C SER A 38 35.09 0.64 7.69
N PHE A 39 35.04 0.49 6.37
CA PHE A 39 33.82 0.40 5.59
C PHE A 39 33.05 -0.88 5.91
N ASP A 40 33.71 -2.04 5.92
CA ASP A 40 33.09 -3.32 6.29
C ASP A 40 32.51 -3.27 7.70
N MET A 41 33.27 -2.73 8.67
CA MET A 41 32.80 -2.59 10.05
C MET A 41 31.57 -1.67 10.15
N SER A 42 31.56 -0.55 9.42
CA SER A 42 30.42 0.36 9.35
C SER A 42 29.19 -0.31 8.71
N CYS A 43 29.39 -1.04 7.62
CA CYS A 43 28.33 -1.80 6.96
C CYS A 43 27.74 -2.88 7.87
N ARG A 44 28.58 -3.69 8.54
CA ARG A 44 28.16 -4.71 9.50
C ARG A 44 27.34 -4.11 10.64
N SER A 45 27.81 -3.00 11.21
CA SER A 45 27.10 -2.30 12.29
C SER A 45 25.73 -1.78 11.86
N ARG A 46 25.65 -1.17 10.67
CA ARG A 46 24.39 -0.67 10.11
C ARG A 46 23.42 -1.82 9.78
N LEU A 47 23.91 -2.93 9.24
CA LEU A 47 23.13 -4.14 9.01
C LEU A 47 22.58 -4.71 10.31
N ALA A 48 23.41 -4.79 11.36
CA ALA A 48 22.96 -5.22 12.68
C ALA A 48 21.84 -4.32 13.22
N THR A 49 22.00 -3.00 13.11
CA THR A 49 20.97 -2.03 13.53
C THR A 49 19.67 -2.22 12.75
N LEU A 50 19.75 -2.45 11.44
CA LEU A 50 18.56 -2.72 10.61
C LEU A 50 17.91 -4.05 10.99
N ASN A 51 18.70 -5.08 11.27
CA ASN A 51 18.21 -6.39 11.70
C ASN A 51 17.47 -6.29 13.05
N GLU A 52 18.02 -5.55 14.02
CA GLU A 52 17.35 -5.29 15.30
C GLU A 52 16.02 -4.55 15.11
N LYS A 53 15.99 -3.54 14.23
CA LYS A 53 14.75 -2.81 13.90
C LYS A 53 13.72 -3.72 13.24
N LEU A 54 14.15 -4.61 12.34
CA LEU A 54 13.28 -5.59 11.70
C LEU A 54 12.69 -6.54 12.74
N THR A 55 13.52 -7.15 13.58
CA THR A 55 13.06 -8.05 14.65
C THR A 55 12.12 -7.35 15.64
N ALA A 56 12.34 -6.07 15.95
CA ALA A 56 11.44 -5.29 16.79
C ALA A 56 10.08 -5.05 16.12
N LEU A 57 10.07 -4.79 14.81
CA LEU A 57 8.83 -4.63 14.04
C LEU A 57 8.07 -5.96 13.91
N GLU A 58 8.75 -7.06 13.64
CA GLU A 58 8.17 -8.41 13.58
C GLU A 58 7.44 -8.75 14.89
N ARG A 59 8.09 -8.53 16.05
CA ARG A 59 7.44 -8.74 17.37
C ARG A 59 6.26 -7.82 17.62
N ARG A 60 6.30 -6.57 17.13
CA ARG A 60 5.17 -5.64 17.25
C ARG A 60 3.99 -6.07 16.40
N ILE A 61 4.25 -6.61 15.21
CA ILE A 61 3.22 -7.20 14.35
C ILE A 61 2.59 -8.40 15.07
N GLU A 62 3.39 -9.35 15.53
CA GLU A 62 2.89 -10.51 16.29
C GLU A 62 2.06 -10.11 17.51
N TYR A 63 2.48 -9.08 18.27
CA TYR A 63 1.71 -8.55 19.40
C TYR A 63 0.38 -7.94 18.97
N ILE A 64 0.37 -7.15 17.89
CA ILE A 64 -0.85 -6.54 17.35
C ILE A 64 -1.79 -7.61 16.82
N GLU A 65 -1.28 -8.58 16.05
CA GLU A 65 -2.03 -9.74 15.57
C GLU A 65 -2.64 -10.52 16.73
N ALA A 66 -1.84 -10.86 17.74
CA ALA A 66 -2.33 -11.55 18.93
C ALA A 66 -3.39 -10.75 19.69
N ARG A 67 -3.31 -9.41 19.71
CA ARG A 67 -4.35 -8.56 20.31
C ARG A 67 -5.62 -8.49 19.48
N VAL A 68 -5.50 -8.51 18.17
CA VAL A 68 -6.64 -8.61 17.25
C VAL A 68 -7.32 -9.98 17.43
N THR A 69 -6.55 -11.06 17.59
CA THR A 69 -7.09 -12.42 17.79
C THR A 69 -7.64 -12.64 19.21
N LYS A 70 -6.99 -12.12 20.26
CA LYS A 70 -7.43 -12.28 21.66
C LYS A 70 -8.49 -11.27 22.10
N GLY A 71 -8.69 -10.19 21.35
CA GLY A 71 -9.75 -9.20 21.59
C GLY A 71 -11.17 -9.73 21.39
N GLU A 72 -11.36 -11.00 21.04
CA GLU A 72 -12.66 -11.63 20.78
C GLU A 72 -13.15 -12.59 21.88
N THR A 73 -12.52 -12.62 23.06
CA THR A 73 -13.03 -13.37 24.22
C THR A 73 -13.23 -12.47 25.44
N LEU A 74 -14.23 -11.60 25.39
CA LEU A 74 -14.95 -11.13 26.58
C LEU A 74 -16.45 -11.23 26.30
N PRO A 75 -17.25 -11.64 27.31
CA PRO A 75 -18.62 -12.11 27.11
C PRO A 75 -19.50 -10.98 26.59
N ALA A 76 -20.30 -11.33 25.59
CA ALA A 76 -21.32 -10.49 25.00
C ALA A 76 -22.18 -9.80 26.07
N GLY A 77 -22.09 -8.47 26.13
CA GLY A 77 -23.27 -7.66 26.43
C GLY A 77 -24.17 -7.66 25.19
N PRO A 78 -25.50 -7.65 25.34
CA PRO A 78 -26.43 -7.97 24.25
C PRO A 78 -26.56 -6.91 23.13
N ASP A 79 -25.85 -5.78 23.16
CA ASP A 79 -26.20 -4.62 22.32
C ASP A 79 -25.06 -4.03 21.47
N CYS A 80 -24.24 -4.85 20.81
CA CYS A 80 -23.29 -4.35 19.80
C CYS A 80 -23.18 -5.27 18.58
N PRO A 81 -23.94 -5.02 17.48
CA PRO A 81 -23.60 -5.57 16.18
C PRO A 81 -22.53 -4.68 15.55
N ILE A 82 -21.63 -5.29 14.76
CA ILE A 82 -20.56 -4.67 13.94
C ILE A 82 -19.17 -4.78 14.57
N ARG A 83 -18.53 -5.94 14.27
CA ARG A 83 -17.11 -6.25 14.51
C ARG A 83 -16.28 -5.68 13.35
N ALA A 84 -15.29 -4.85 13.65
CA ALA A 84 -14.30 -4.37 12.69
C ALA A 84 -12.90 -4.93 13.03
N GLY A 85 -12.41 -5.90 12.25
CA GLY A 85 -11.03 -6.40 12.25
C GLY A 85 -10.30 -6.19 10.90
N PRO A 86 -8.95 -6.34 10.86
CA PRO A 86 -8.09 -5.71 9.85
C PRO A 86 -8.07 -6.41 8.48
N TRP A 87 -7.72 -5.59 7.51
CA TRP A 87 -7.62 -5.80 6.06
C TRP A 87 -6.72 -6.97 5.66
N PHE A 88 -7.30 -8.03 5.10
CA PHE A 88 -6.80 -8.77 3.93
C PHE A 88 -7.79 -9.92 3.63
N GLY A 89 -8.41 -9.89 2.45
CA GLY A 89 -9.22 -11.00 1.95
C GLY A 89 -10.67 -11.02 2.47
N THR A 90 -11.58 -11.25 1.53
CA THR A 90 -13.00 -11.62 1.66
C THR A 90 -13.55 -11.70 3.08
N ARG A 91 -14.37 -10.72 3.49
CA ARG A 91 -15.09 -10.77 4.77
C ARG A 91 -16.47 -11.37 4.57
N ASN A 92 -16.75 -12.50 5.19
CA ASN A 92 -18.11 -13.01 5.36
C ASN A 92 -18.71 -12.39 6.63
N GLN A 93 -19.58 -11.39 6.48
CA GLN A 93 -20.35 -10.87 7.62
C GLN A 93 -21.65 -11.67 7.76
N GLY A 94 -21.83 -12.33 8.91
CA GLY A 94 -23.13 -12.87 9.28
C GLY A 94 -24.05 -11.72 9.71
N MET A 95 -25.06 -11.40 8.90
CA MET A 95 -26.07 -10.39 9.22
C MET A 95 -27.12 -10.94 10.18
N GLY A 96 -26.72 -11.20 11.43
CA GLY A 96 -27.66 -11.49 12.50
C GLY A 96 -28.43 -10.21 12.88
N GLY A 97 -29.72 -10.15 12.53
CA GLY A 97 -30.64 -9.09 12.98
C GLY A 97 -31.10 -8.07 11.92
N SER A 98 -30.68 -8.19 10.66
CA SER A 98 -31.25 -7.33 9.61
C SER A 98 -32.66 -7.78 9.25
N ARG A 99 -33.62 -6.85 9.24
CA ARG A 99 -34.98 -7.13 8.77
C ARG A 99 -34.96 -7.43 7.25
N PRO A 100 -35.80 -8.37 6.77
CA PRO A 100 -35.97 -8.62 5.35
C PRO A 100 -36.31 -7.33 4.59
N GLY A 101 -35.69 -7.13 3.43
CA GLY A 101 -35.95 -5.97 2.57
C GLY A 101 -35.16 -4.69 2.89
N HIS A 102 -34.31 -4.69 3.94
CA HIS A 102 -33.39 -3.57 4.16
C HIS A 102 -32.23 -3.60 3.16
N LEU A 103 -31.94 -2.44 2.56
CA LEU A 103 -30.85 -2.27 1.60
C LEU A 103 -29.53 -2.00 2.32
N TRP A 104 -28.47 -2.69 1.90
CA TRP A 104 -27.12 -2.52 2.43
C TRP A 104 -26.15 -2.17 1.31
N LEU A 105 -25.25 -1.24 1.62
CA LEU A 105 -24.13 -0.80 0.79
C LEU A 105 -22.87 -0.85 1.66
N PHE A 106 -21.75 -1.24 1.07
CA PHE A 106 -20.48 -1.38 1.79
C PHE A 106 -19.43 -0.42 1.25
N ARG A 107 -18.67 0.19 2.17
CA ARG A 107 -17.69 1.23 1.88
C ARG A 107 -16.41 1.03 2.66
N ASP A 108 -15.30 1.49 2.10
CA ASP A 108 -14.07 1.68 2.84
C ASP A 108 -14.29 2.70 3.97
N ALA A 109 -13.84 2.37 5.18
CA ALA A 109 -14.07 3.19 6.36
C ALA A 109 -13.26 4.50 6.38
N GLY A 110 -12.12 4.54 5.68
CA GLY A 110 -11.24 5.70 5.59
C GLY A 110 -11.47 6.52 4.33
N THR A 111 -11.67 5.88 3.19
CA THR A 111 -11.75 6.55 1.88
C THR A 111 -13.16 6.67 1.34
N TYR A 112 -14.15 5.96 1.90
CA TYR A 112 -15.51 5.85 1.35
C TYR A 112 -15.59 5.21 -0.05
N ASP A 113 -14.51 4.55 -0.51
CA ASP A 113 -14.52 3.82 -1.78
C ASP A 113 -15.58 2.70 -1.76
N GLY A 114 -16.25 2.51 -2.90
CA GLY A 114 -17.31 1.50 -3.07
C GLY A 114 -16.76 0.08 -2.99
N LEU A 115 -17.34 -0.76 -2.14
CA LEU A 115 -17.05 -2.19 -2.07
C LEU A 115 -18.21 -2.99 -2.66
N LEU A 116 -17.91 -4.16 -3.22
CA LEU A 116 -18.93 -5.08 -3.68
C LEU A 116 -19.32 -6.02 -2.55
N VAL A 117 -20.57 -6.45 -2.56
CA VAL A 117 -21.14 -7.50 -1.72
C VAL A 117 -21.76 -8.55 -2.62
N ASN A 118 -21.33 -9.80 -2.51
CA ASN A 118 -21.78 -10.89 -3.38
C ASN A 118 -21.68 -10.53 -4.87
N GLN A 119 -20.59 -9.87 -5.27
CA GLN A 119 -20.32 -9.39 -6.63
C GLN A 119 -21.30 -8.30 -7.14
N THR A 120 -22.11 -7.68 -6.28
CA THR A 120 -22.99 -6.56 -6.62
C THR A 120 -22.79 -5.38 -5.68
N GLU A 121 -23.33 -4.20 -5.99
CA GLU A 121 -23.18 -3.00 -5.15
C GLU A 121 -24.15 -2.98 -3.96
N LEU A 122 -25.32 -3.61 -4.09
CA LEU A 122 -26.38 -3.59 -3.10
C LEU A 122 -26.69 -4.99 -2.58
N PHE A 123 -26.78 -5.13 -1.26
CA PHE A 123 -27.20 -6.38 -0.63
C PHE A 123 -28.57 -6.21 0.02
N VAL A 124 -29.47 -7.14 -0.29
CA VAL A 124 -30.77 -7.26 0.36
C VAL A 124 -30.81 -8.61 1.06
N PRO A 125 -30.87 -8.65 2.40
CA PRO A 125 -31.03 -9.87 3.14
C PRO A 125 -32.38 -10.51 2.79
N SER A 126 -32.35 -11.75 2.32
CA SER A 126 -33.53 -12.60 2.18
C SER A 126 -33.90 -13.24 3.53
N LEU A 127 -35.02 -13.97 3.58
CA LEU A 127 -35.36 -14.76 4.75
C LEU A 127 -34.38 -15.94 4.87
N ASN A 128 -33.96 -16.27 6.09
CA ASN A 128 -33.10 -17.43 6.35
C ASN A 128 -33.83 -18.70 5.90
N VAL A 129 -33.32 -19.36 4.87
CA VAL A 129 -33.77 -20.70 4.49
C VAL A 129 -33.08 -21.67 5.46
N ASP A 130 -33.87 -22.47 6.18
CA ASP A 130 -33.41 -23.52 7.10
C ASP A 130 -32.53 -23.08 8.29
N GLY A 131 -32.64 -21.82 8.71
CA GLY A 131 -31.89 -21.29 9.86
C GLY A 131 -30.40 -21.04 9.59
N GLN A 132 -29.96 -21.16 8.33
CA GLN A 132 -28.59 -20.84 7.93
C GLN A 132 -28.43 -19.32 7.74
N PRO A 133 -27.37 -18.69 8.30
CA PRO A 133 -27.16 -17.26 8.16
C PRO A 133 -26.81 -16.92 6.70
N ILE A 134 -27.38 -15.83 6.20
CA ILE A 134 -27.04 -15.30 4.88
C ILE A 134 -25.73 -14.54 4.99
N PHE A 135 -24.78 -14.92 4.15
CA PHE A 135 -23.47 -14.27 4.09
C PHE A 135 -23.49 -13.11 3.11
N ALA A 136 -23.03 -11.96 3.61
CA ALA A 136 -22.61 -10.84 2.78
C ALA A 136 -21.10 -10.97 2.54
N ASN A 137 -20.71 -11.48 1.36
CA ASN A 137 -19.31 -11.65 0.97
C ASN A 137 -18.79 -10.33 0.40
N ILE A 138 -18.05 -9.58 1.21
CA ILE A 138 -17.58 -8.25 0.82
C ILE A 138 -16.24 -8.38 0.11
N THR A 139 -16.14 -7.83 -1.09
CA THR A 139 -14.98 -7.90 -1.98
C THR A 139 -14.61 -6.53 -2.52
N LEU A 140 -13.32 -6.33 -2.77
CA LEU A 140 -12.84 -5.18 -3.54
C LEU A 140 -13.28 -5.35 -5.00
N PRO A 141 -13.92 -4.36 -5.63
CA PRO A 141 -14.16 -4.39 -7.06
C PRO A 141 -12.84 -4.30 -7.83
N VAL A 142 -12.88 -4.73 -9.08
CA VAL A 142 -11.80 -4.44 -10.02
C VAL A 142 -11.96 -2.99 -10.48
N TYR A 143 -11.29 -2.08 -9.79
CA TYR A 143 -11.26 -0.67 -10.18
C TYR A 143 -10.56 -0.47 -11.52
N THR A 144 -10.96 0.57 -12.26
CA THR A 144 -10.19 1.02 -13.43
C THR A 144 -8.81 1.51 -12.99
N LEU A 145 -7.83 1.47 -13.90
CA LEU A 145 -6.49 1.99 -13.60
C LEU A 145 -6.54 3.47 -13.18
N LYS A 146 -7.41 4.26 -13.82
CA LYS A 146 -7.63 5.67 -13.49
C LYS A 146 -8.08 5.81 -12.03
N GLU A 147 -9.13 5.10 -11.63
CA GLU A 147 -9.69 5.19 -10.28
C GLU A 147 -8.67 4.74 -9.23
N ARG A 148 -7.94 3.65 -9.51
CA ARG A 148 -6.92 3.16 -8.59
C ARG A 148 -5.78 4.17 -8.39
N CYS A 149 -5.36 4.85 -9.46
CA CYS A 149 -4.37 5.91 -9.36
C CYS A 149 -4.90 7.10 -8.53
N LEU A 150 -6.16 7.50 -8.72
CA LEU A 150 -6.77 8.58 -7.93
C LEU A 150 -6.83 8.24 -6.45
N GLN A 151 -7.24 7.02 -6.09
CA GLN A 151 -7.24 6.52 -4.70
C GLN A 151 -5.86 6.64 -4.06
N VAL A 152 -4.82 6.19 -4.76
CA VAL A 152 -3.43 6.27 -4.26
C VAL A 152 -3.00 7.72 -4.09
N VAL A 153 -3.27 8.59 -5.06
CA VAL A 153 -2.91 10.02 -4.95
C VAL A 153 -3.64 10.69 -3.78
N ARG A 154 -4.94 10.43 -3.58
CA ARG A 154 -5.72 10.96 -2.45
C ARG A 154 -5.15 10.52 -1.10
N SER A 155 -4.56 9.33 -1.02
CA SER A 155 -3.91 8.84 0.21
C SER A 155 -2.55 9.49 0.51
N LEU A 156 -1.85 9.98 -0.51
CA LEU A 156 -0.49 10.50 -0.40
C LEU A 156 -0.44 12.04 -0.35
N VAL A 157 -1.42 12.71 -0.95
CA VAL A 157 -1.43 14.16 -1.12
C VAL A 157 -2.64 14.74 -0.39
N LYS A 158 -2.42 15.80 0.38
CA LYS A 158 -3.53 16.52 1.03
C LYS A 158 -4.38 17.28 -0.01
N PRO A 159 -5.70 17.44 0.22
CA PRO A 159 -6.60 18.11 -0.73
C PRO A 159 -6.16 19.51 -1.15
N GLU A 160 -5.56 20.28 -0.23
CA GLU A 160 -5.10 21.64 -0.50
C GLU A 160 -3.96 21.70 -1.53
N ASN A 161 -3.26 20.58 -1.74
CA ASN A 161 -2.12 20.48 -2.64
C ASN A 161 -2.45 19.84 -3.99
N TYR A 162 -3.69 19.40 -4.25
CA TYR A 162 -4.04 18.77 -5.53
C TYR A 162 -3.73 19.67 -6.73
N ARG A 163 -4.06 20.97 -6.63
CA ARG A 163 -3.80 21.97 -7.67
C ARG A 163 -2.32 22.34 -7.86
N ARG A 164 -1.41 21.80 -7.03
CA ARG A 164 0.04 22.02 -7.13
C ARG A 164 0.76 20.85 -7.82
N LEU A 165 0.07 19.75 -8.09
CA LEU A 165 0.62 18.61 -8.81
C LEU A 165 0.84 18.98 -10.27
N ASP A 166 1.92 18.51 -10.89
CA ASP A 166 2.19 18.74 -12.31
C ASP A 166 1.46 17.71 -13.19
N ILE A 167 0.14 17.85 -13.28
CA ILE A 167 -0.75 16.93 -14.02
C ILE A 167 -1.76 17.71 -14.88
N VAL A 168 -2.43 16.99 -15.80
CA VAL A 168 -3.46 17.55 -16.70
C VAL A 168 -4.61 18.15 -15.89
N ARG A 169 -5.15 19.29 -16.34
CA ARG A 169 -6.17 20.06 -15.58
C ARG A 169 -7.44 19.28 -15.24
N SER A 170 -7.91 18.42 -16.14
CA SER A 170 -9.08 17.59 -15.91
C SER A 170 -8.90 16.62 -14.73
N LEU A 171 -7.66 16.19 -14.46
CA LEU A 171 -7.38 15.27 -13.35
C LEU A 171 -7.49 15.95 -11.98
N TYR A 172 -7.44 17.28 -11.91
CA TYR A 172 -7.69 17.97 -10.64
C TYR A 172 -9.16 17.83 -10.22
N GLU A 173 -10.08 17.96 -11.18
CA GLU A 173 -11.51 17.79 -10.93
C GLU A 173 -11.79 16.33 -10.53
N ASP A 174 -11.16 15.38 -11.21
CA ASP A 174 -11.23 13.96 -10.84
C ASP A 174 -10.69 13.70 -9.42
N LEU A 175 -9.60 14.34 -9.01
CA LEU A 175 -9.03 14.17 -7.65
C LEU A 175 -9.91 14.78 -6.56
N GLU A 176 -10.48 15.96 -6.83
CA GLU A 176 -11.37 16.69 -5.93
C GLU A 176 -12.72 16.00 -5.78
N ASP A 177 -13.16 15.24 -6.79
CA ASP A 177 -14.39 14.45 -6.71
C ASP A 177 -14.19 13.16 -5.88
N HIS A 178 -14.38 13.27 -4.57
CA HIS A 178 -14.26 12.14 -3.65
C HIS A 178 -15.47 11.20 -3.73
N PRO A 179 -15.27 9.88 -3.51
CA PRO A 179 -16.37 8.93 -3.48
C PRO A 179 -17.40 9.33 -2.41
N ASN A 180 -18.67 9.29 -2.78
CA ASN A 180 -19.77 9.79 -1.96
C ASN A 180 -20.98 8.87 -2.08
N VAL A 181 -21.48 8.41 -0.92
CA VAL A 181 -22.65 7.51 -0.84
C VAL A 181 -23.88 8.09 -1.51
N LYS A 182 -24.11 9.41 -1.41
CA LYS A 182 -25.26 10.08 -2.01
C LYS A 182 -25.19 10.04 -3.55
N LYS A 183 -24.02 10.33 -4.11
CA LYS A 183 -23.79 10.28 -5.57
C LYS A 183 -24.04 8.88 -6.12
N ASP A 184 -23.54 7.87 -5.41
CA ASP A 184 -23.76 6.49 -5.82
C ASP A 184 -25.21 6.06 -5.67
N LEU A 185 -25.93 6.52 -4.64
CA LEU A 185 -27.35 6.25 -4.51
C LEU A 185 -28.16 6.91 -5.63
N GLU A 186 -27.83 8.15 -6.01
CA GLU A 186 -28.44 8.85 -7.14
C GLU A 186 -28.19 8.08 -8.46
N ARG A 187 -26.94 7.65 -8.70
CA ARG A 187 -26.59 6.81 -9.87
C ARG A 187 -27.37 5.50 -9.89
N LEU A 188 -27.36 4.75 -8.79
CA LEU A 188 -28.07 3.47 -8.69
C LEU A 188 -29.58 3.62 -8.86
N THR A 189 -30.16 4.72 -8.36
CA THR A 189 -31.57 5.03 -8.55
C THR A 189 -31.88 5.28 -10.02
N GLN A 190 -31.01 6.02 -10.71
CA GLN A 190 -31.16 6.33 -12.13
C GLN A 190 -31.04 5.06 -13.00
N GLU A 191 -30.01 4.24 -12.76
CA GLU A 191 -29.82 2.95 -13.43
C GLU A 191 -31.03 2.02 -13.22
N HIS A 192 -31.62 2.02 -12.02
CA HIS A 192 -32.81 1.24 -11.74
C HIS A 192 -34.03 1.70 -12.56
N ILE A 193 -34.28 3.01 -12.63
CA ILE A 193 -35.38 3.59 -13.42
C ILE A 193 -35.21 3.27 -14.91
N GLU A 194 -33.98 3.37 -15.41
CA GLU A 194 -33.67 3.06 -16.81
C GLU A 194 -33.88 1.57 -17.13
N ASN A 195 -33.41 0.67 -16.26
CA ASN A 195 -33.62 -0.77 -16.43
C ASN A 195 -35.11 -1.17 -16.37
N GLN A 196 -35.94 -0.49 -15.58
CA GLN A 196 -37.39 -0.72 -15.57
C GLN A 196 -38.04 -0.34 -16.91
N ARG A 197 -37.69 0.83 -17.46
CA ARG A 197 -38.25 1.32 -18.74
C ARG A 197 -37.89 0.43 -19.92
N MET A 198 -36.64 -0.04 -19.98
CA MET A 198 -36.18 -0.95 -21.03
C MET A 198 -36.84 -2.33 -20.96
N GLY A 199 -37.25 -2.77 -19.76
CA GLY A 199 -37.99 -4.02 -19.56
C GLY A 199 -39.43 -3.96 -20.07
N GLU A 200 -40.09 -2.81 -19.98
CA GLU A 200 -41.46 -2.61 -20.48
C GLU A 200 -41.49 -2.56 -22.02
N GLU A 201 -40.48 -1.97 -22.67
CA GLU A 201 -40.40 -1.91 -24.15
C GLU A 201 -40.16 -3.27 -24.82
N THR A 202 -39.69 -4.28 -24.09
CA THR A 202 -39.46 -5.63 -24.62
C THR A 202 -40.67 -6.57 -24.49
N GLU A 203 -41.65 -6.25 -23.64
CA GLU A 203 -42.91 -7.01 -23.55
C GLU A 203 -43.95 -6.57 -24.60
N ASP A 204 -43.85 -5.35 -25.13
CA ASP A 204 -44.77 -4.83 -26.17
C ASP A 204 -44.45 -5.33 -27.60
N PHE A 205 -43.42 -6.15 -27.78
CA PHE A 205 -43.01 -6.72 -29.08
C PHE A 205 -43.10 -8.25 -29.18
N ASN A 206 -43.76 -8.93 -28.23
CA ASN A 206 -43.96 -10.39 -28.27
C ASN A 206 -45.44 -10.80 -28.31
#